data_AF-A0A920P7N4-F1
#
_entry.id   AF-A0A920P7N4-F1
#
_cell.length_a   1.000
_cell.length_b   1.000
_cell.length_c   1.000
_cell.angle_alpha   90.00
_cell.angle_beta   90.00
_cell.angle_gamma   90.00
#
_symmetry.space_group_name_H-M   'P 1'
#
loop_
_entity.id
_entity.type
_entity.pdbx_description
1 polymer ?
#
loop_
_entity_poly.entity_id
_entity_poly.type
_entity_poly.pdbx_seq_one_letter_code
_entity_poly.pdbx_strand_id
1 'polypeptide(L)'
;MFKTPRSRLITIVLLTALFGWLLYSNGLKLGLDLQGGMHLVLEVDDPEGTMTVEAKADMIDRVDRIIRTRIDEFGVEEPLIQKVGGERLIVELAGIDNEDRAKEIVQRNAFLEFKLVLPTTDMTAALSRIDRSVVAALGIDSIRALGRDVVADDQPEIVDLLFGGGDTAVSAEQVDTTEVVEEVPEEEDPLDNLQPFSSLLNLGDVPGTYLIAIEDEPTVQLFLDMDEVQRALPRDQALQWGMELVGRGARTYKYLWVLGKKIRS
;
A
#
# COMPACT_ATOMS: atom_id res chain seq x y z
N MET A 1 -70.04 -31.52 14.25
CA MET A 1 -70.60 -30.78 15.40
C MET A 1 -70.91 -29.32 15.00
N PHE A 2 -71.81 -29.09 14.03
CA PHE A 2 -72.23 -27.73 13.64
C PHE A 2 -73.71 -27.77 13.18
N LYS A 3 -74.62 -27.73 14.15
CA LYS A 3 -76.07 -27.96 13.92
C LYS A 3 -76.84 -26.67 13.56
N THR A 4 -76.21 -25.50 13.55
CA THR A 4 -76.90 -24.21 13.32
C THR A 4 -76.20 -23.35 12.26
N PRO A 5 -76.94 -22.60 11.42
CA PRO A 5 -76.34 -21.77 10.37
C PRO A 5 -75.39 -20.70 10.93
N ARG A 6 -75.63 -20.25 12.16
CA ARG A 6 -74.76 -19.30 12.88
C ARG A 6 -73.39 -19.88 13.23
N SER A 7 -73.31 -21.17 13.59
CA SER A 7 -72.01 -21.79 13.91
C SER A 7 -71.14 -22.01 12.67
N ARG A 8 -71.75 -22.24 11.49
CA ARG A 8 -71.03 -22.32 10.21
C ARG A 8 -70.42 -20.97 9.80
N LEU A 9 -71.17 -19.88 9.99
CA LEU A 9 -70.68 -18.53 9.72
C LEU A 9 -69.48 -18.18 10.62
N ILE A 10 -69.55 -18.50 11.91
CA ILE A 10 -68.45 -18.28 12.86
C ILE A 10 -67.22 -19.09 12.47
N THR A 11 -67.38 -20.37 12.09
CA THR A 11 -66.23 -21.18 11.66
C THR A 11 -65.59 -20.64 10.38
N ILE A 12 -66.37 -20.14 9.42
CA ILE A 12 -65.83 -19.57 8.18
C ILE A 12 -65.02 -18.31 8.51
N VAL A 13 -65.58 -17.40 9.33
CA VAL A 13 -64.88 -16.17 9.74
C VAL A 13 -63.60 -16.48 10.49
N LEU A 14 -63.63 -17.46 11.40
CA LEU A 14 -62.47 -17.86 12.20
C LEU A 14 -61.41 -18.52 11.31
N LEU A 15 -61.82 -19.31 10.32
CA LEU A 15 -60.91 -19.94 9.37
C LEU A 15 -60.29 -18.92 8.40
N THR A 16 -61.06 -17.91 7.95
CA THR A 16 -60.52 -16.80 7.15
C THR A 16 -59.60 -15.90 7.96
N ALA A 17 -59.91 -15.65 9.24
CA ALA A 17 -59.05 -14.86 10.12
C ALA A 17 -57.75 -15.62 10.45
N LEU A 18 -57.83 -16.93 10.70
CA LEU A 18 -56.68 -17.80 10.89
C LEU A 18 -55.81 -17.86 9.64
N PHE A 19 -56.43 -17.97 8.45
CA PHE A 19 -55.71 -17.97 7.18
C PHE A 19 -55.06 -16.60 6.90
N GLY A 20 -55.75 -15.51 7.18
CA GLY A 20 -55.19 -14.16 7.08
C GLY A 20 -54.01 -13.94 8.03
N TRP A 21 -54.12 -14.44 9.27
CA TRP A 21 -53.03 -14.40 10.24
C TRP A 21 -51.82 -15.23 9.80
N LEU A 22 -52.04 -16.45 9.29
CA LEU A 22 -50.99 -17.31 8.76
C LEU A 22 -50.26 -16.67 7.56
N LEU A 23 -51.00 -15.95 6.71
CA LEU A 23 -50.46 -15.30 5.52
C LEU A 23 -49.68 -14.02 5.90
N TYR A 24 -50.11 -13.31 6.94
CA TYR A 24 -49.39 -12.17 7.50
C TYR A 24 -48.11 -12.59 8.24
N SER A 25 -48.14 -13.68 9.01
CA SER A 25 -46.96 -14.17 9.75
C SER A 25 -45.84 -14.69 8.85
N ASN A 26 -46.18 -15.10 7.62
CA ASN A 26 -45.22 -15.66 6.67
C ASN A 26 -44.44 -14.62 5.85
N GLY A 27 -44.51 -13.32 6.21
CA GLY A 27 -43.63 -12.26 5.69
C GLY A 27 -43.45 -12.28 4.17
N LEU A 28 -44.31 -11.57 3.44
CA LEU A 28 -44.13 -11.40 1.99
C LEU A 28 -42.71 -10.90 1.70
N LYS A 29 -41.89 -11.70 0.99
CA LYS A 29 -40.54 -11.32 0.56
C LYS A 29 -40.65 -10.06 -0.29
N LEU A 30 -40.19 -8.93 0.23
CA LEU A 30 -40.22 -7.67 -0.48
C LEU A 30 -39.07 -7.65 -1.49
N GLY A 31 -39.37 -7.32 -2.74
CA GLY A 31 -38.33 -7.15 -3.77
C GLY A 31 -37.49 -5.90 -3.51
N LEU A 32 -36.40 -5.76 -4.26
CA LEU A 32 -35.47 -4.62 -4.22
C LEU A 32 -36.16 -3.24 -4.19
N ASP A 33 -37.22 -3.08 -4.98
CA ASP A 33 -37.98 -1.82 -5.12
C ASP A 33 -38.79 -1.46 -3.86
N LEU A 34 -39.10 -2.45 -3.01
CA LEU A 34 -39.91 -2.25 -1.79
C LEU A 34 -39.08 -2.34 -0.49
N GLN A 35 -37.95 -3.06 -0.51
CA GLN A 35 -37.05 -3.25 0.64
C GLN A 35 -35.79 -2.37 0.58
N GLY A 36 -35.47 -1.80 -0.59
CA GLY A 36 -34.21 -1.12 -0.83
C GLY A 36 -33.04 -2.10 -1.02
N GLY A 37 -31.99 -1.65 -1.70
CA GLY A 37 -30.77 -2.43 -1.94
C GLY A 37 -29.99 -1.94 -3.15
N MET A 38 -29.02 -2.74 -3.60
CA MET A 38 -28.08 -2.37 -4.68
C MET A 38 -28.11 -3.36 -5.84
N HIS A 39 -28.10 -2.83 -7.06
CA HIS A 39 -27.95 -3.58 -8.31
C HIS A 39 -26.66 -3.17 -9.00
N LEU A 40 -25.70 -4.09 -9.12
CA LEU A 40 -24.44 -3.89 -9.84
C LEU A 40 -24.43 -4.70 -11.13
N VAL A 41 -23.94 -4.07 -12.20
CA VAL A 41 -23.59 -4.74 -13.44
C VAL A 41 -22.07 -4.68 -13.58
N LEU A 42 -21.42 -5.83 -13.53
CA LEU A 42 -19.99 -5.98 -13.71
C LEU A 42 -19.72 -6.50 -15.12
N GLU A 43 -18.77 -5.88 -15.81
CA GLU A 43 -18.33 -6.26 -17.16
C GLU A 43 -16.81 -6.48 -17.13
N VAL A 44 -16.32 -7.39 -17.97
CA VAL A 44 -14.88 -7.61 -18.13
C VAL A 44 -14.28 -6.43 -18.89
N ASP A 45 -13.39 -5.69 -18.24
CA ASP A 45 -12.65 -4.60 -18.86
C ASP A 45 -11.51 -5.17 -19.73
N ASP A 46 -11.68 -5.12 -21.05
CA ASP A 46 -10.70 -5.54 -22.07
C ASP A 46 -10.57 -4.43 -23.13
N PRO A 47 -9.83 -3.34 -22.82
CA PRO A 47 -9.75 -2.18 -23.70
C PRO A 47 -9.04 -2.48 -25.03
N GLU A 48 -8.18 -3.51 -25.06
CA GLU A 48 -7.44 -3.92 -26.25
C GLU A 48 -8.17 -5.03 -27.06
N GLY A 49 -9.28 -5.56 -26.53
CA GLY A 49 -10.08 -6.60 -27.19
C GLY A 49 -9.33 -7.91 -27.42
N THR A 50 -8.31 -8.18 -26.61
CA THR A 50 -7.37 -9.30 -26.82
C THR A 50 -7.90 -10.63 -26.26
N MET A 51 -8.93 -10.59 -25.41
CA MET A 51 -9.46 -11.77 -24.75
C MET A 51 -10.43 -12.52 -25.66
N THR A 52 -10.26 -13.85 -25.73
CA THR A 52 -11.23 -14.73 -26.40
C THR A 52 -12.55 -14.77 -25.61
N VAL A 53 -13.65 -15.12 -26.28
CA VAL A 53 -14.97 -15.30 -25.62
C VAL A 53 -14.89 -16.32 -24.49
N GLU A 54 -14.08 -17.38 -24.68
CA GLU A 54 -13.81 -18.40 -23.67
C GLU A 54 -13.05 -17.82 -22.46
N ALA A 55 -12.02 -17.02 -22.69
CA ALA A 55 -11.26 -16.37 -21.62
C ALA A 55 -12.13 -15.39 -20.81
N LYS A 56 -13.03 -14.65 -21.46
CA LYS A 56 -13.99 -13.78 -20.77
C LYS A 56 -14.99 -14.56 -19.92
N ALA A 57 -15.51 -15.68 -20.42
CA ALA A 57 -16.40 -16.55 -19.66
C ALA A 57 -15.70 -17.15 -18.42
N ASP A 58 -14.46 -17.62 -18.57
CA ASP A 58 -13.64 -18.11 -17.46
C ASP A 58 -13.36 -17.03 -16.40
N MET A 59 -13.16 -15.79 -16.84
CA MET A 59 -13.02 -14.64 -15.93
C MET A 59 -14.31 -14.37 -15.17
N ILE A 60 -15.47 -14.38 -15.84
CA ILE A 60 -16.77 -14.21 -15.18
C ILE A 60 -17.01 -15.31 -14.15
N ASP A 61 -16.66 -16.56 -14.44
CA ASP A 61 -16.77 -17.68 -13.48
C ASP A 61 -15.82 -17.53 -12.27
N ARG A 62 -14.66 -16.91 -12.46
CA ARG A 62 -13.75 -16.57 -11.37
C ARG A 62 -14.31 -15.43 -10.52
N VAL A 63 -14.82 -14.37 -11.15
CA VAL A 63 -15.43 -13.23 -10.46
C VAL A 63 -16.67 -13.66 -9.68
N ASP A 64 -17.54 -14.50 -10.24
CA ASP A 64 -18.72 -15.05 -9.55
C ASP A 64 -18.35 -15.69 -8.20
N ARG A 65 -17.33 -16.55 -8.17
CA ARG A 65 -16.84 -17.15 -6.92
C ARG A 65 -16.32 -16.12 -5.93
N ILE A 66 -15.50 -15.17 -6.39
CA ILE A 66 -14.91 -14.15 -5.52
C ILE A 66 -16.02 -13.30 -4.90
N ILE A 67 -16.99 -12.86 -5.71
CA ILE A 67 -18.09 -12.00 -5.27
C ILE A 67 -19.00 -12.76 -4.28
N ARG A 68 -19.32 -14.04 -4.53
CA ARG A 68 -20.04 -14.88 -3.55
C ARG A 68 -19.35 -14.90 -2.20
N THR A 69 -18.07 -15.25 -2.17
CA THR A 69 -17.29 -15.31 -0.92
C THR A 69 -17.27 -13.97 -0.18
N ARG A 70 -17.11 -12.85 -0.90
CA ARG A 70 -17.10 -11.51 -0.29
C ARG A 70 -18.46 -11.09 0.27
N ILE A 71 -19.55 -11.46 -0.40
CA ILE A 71 -20.90 -11.13 0.07
C ILE A 71 -21.27 -11.97 1.29
N ASP A 72 -20.87 -13.25 1.31
CA ASP A 72 -21.08 -14.15 2.46
C ASP A 72 -20.43 -13.58 3.74
N GLU A 73 -19.25 -12.96 3.63
CA GLU A 73 -18.56 -12.30 4.75
C GLU A 73 -19.34 -11.10 5.34
N PHE A 74 -20.25 -10.51 4.58
CA PHE A 74 -21.05 -9.35 5.00
C PHE A 74 -22.38 -9.73 5.64
N GLY A 75 -22.75 -11.02 5.61
CA GLY A 75 -23.99 -11.52 6.22
C GLY A 75 -25.26 -11.09 5.48
N VAL A 76 -25.18 -10.82 4.17
CA VAL A 76 -26.37 -10.55 3.34
C VAL A 76 -27.17 -11.85 3.19
N GLU A 77 -28.43 -11.84 3.59
CA GLU A 77 -29.20 -13.07 3.74
C GLU A 77 -29.56 -13.75 2.40
N GLU A 78 -29.72 -13.01 1.29
CA GLU A 78 -30.08 -13.60 -0.02
C GLU A 78 -29.54 -12.78 -1.22
N PRO A 79 -28.25 -12.91 -1.60
CA PRO A 79 -27.73 -12.24 -2.79
C PRO A 79 -28.12 -12.95 -4.08
N LEU A 80 -28.55 -12.20 -5.09
CA LEU A 80 -28.85 -12.71 -6.42
C LEU A 80 -27.69 -12.40 -7.37
N ILE A 81 -26.97 -13.44 -7.79
CA ILE A 81 -25.83 -13.30 -8.70
C ILE A 81 -26.12 -14.10 -9.98
N GLN A 82 -26.17 -13.41 -11.12
CA GLN A 82 -26.53 -13.98 -12.41
C GLN A 82 -25.52 -13.63 -13.50
N LYS A 83 -25.14 -14.62 -14.29
CA LYS A 83 -24.27 -14.45 -15.46
C LYS A 83 -25.13 -14.11 -16.68
N VAL A 84 -24.79 -13.05 -17.40
CA VAL A 84 -25.53 -12.60 -18.59
C VAL A 84 -24.59 -12.51 -19.78
N GLY A 85 -24.92 -13.21 -20.87
CA GLY A 85 -24.22 -13.08 -22.15
C GLY A 85 -22.74 -13.52 -22.14
N GLY A 86 -22.26 -14.20 -21.09
CA GLY A 86 -20.87 -14.69 -20.99
C GLY A 86 -19.81 -13.62 -20.66
N GLU A 87 -20.16 -12.34 -20.72
CA GLU A 87 -19.24 -11.21 -20.49
C GLU A 87 -19.66 -10.31 -19.33
N ARG A 88 -20.86 -10.54 -18.76
CA ARG A 88 -21.42 -9.73 -17.68
C ARG A 88 -21.85 -10.56 -16.49
N LEU A 89 -21.69 -9.98 -15.30
CA LEU A 89 -22.17 -10.51 -14.03
C LEU A 89 -23.09 -9.47 -13.38
N ILE A 90 -24.35 -9.83 -13.20
CA ILE A 90 -25.34 -9.04 -12.47
C ILE A 90 -25.33 -9.49 -11.01
N VAL A 91 -25.24 -8.53 -10.10
CA VAL A 91 -25.21 -8.76 -8.65
C VAL A 91 -26.27 -7.88 -8.02
N GLU A 92 -27.24 -8.50 -7.35
CA GLU A 92 -28.29 -7.79 -6.61
C GLU A 92 -28.20 -8.16 -5.13
N LEU A 93 -28.12 -7.14 -4.28
CA LEU A 93 -28.04 -7.27 -2.84
C LEU A 93 -29.26 -6.59 -2.22
N ALA A 94 -30.18 -7.39 -1.67
CA ALA A 94 -31.35 -6.88 -0.96
C ALA A 94 -31.03 -6.62 0.52
N GLY A 95 -31.65 -5.60 1.10
CA GLY A 95 -31.55 -5.35 2.56
C GLY A 95 -30.17 -4.91 3.04
N ILE A 96 -29.39 -4.23 2.19
CA ILE A 96 -28.12 -3.63 2.61
C ILE A 96 -28.37 -2.25 3.22
N ASP A 97 -27.83 -2.01 4.42
CA ASP A 97 -27.96 -0.72 5.11
C ASP A 97 -26.98 0.34 4.56
N ASN A 98 -25.90 -0.08 3.91
CA ASN A 98 -24.84 0.80 3.43
C ASN A 98 -24.32 0.36 2.04
N GLU A 99 -24.85 1.03 1.01
CA GLU A 99 -24.52 0.78 -0.40
C GLU A 99 -23.06 1.09 -0.71
N ASP A 100 -22.52 2.19 -0.19
CA ASP A 100 -21.14 2.64 -0.46
C ASP A 100 -20.10 1.61 -0.02
N ARG A 101 -20.30 1.02 1.17
CA ARG A 101 -19.41 -0.01 1.71
C ARG A 101 -19.47 -1.32 0.92
N ALA A 102 -20.66 -1.71 0.47
CA ALA A 102 -20.85 -2.90 -0.35
C ALA A 102 -20.22 -2.70 -1.75
N LYS A 103 -20.41 -1.52 -2.34
CA LYS A 103 -19.75 -1.13 -3.59
C LYS A 103 -18.23 -1.17 -3.49
N GLU A 104 -17.66 -0.65 -2.40
CA GLU A 104 -16.22 -0.65 -2.20
C GLU A 104 -15.63 -2.07 -2.15
N ILE A 105 -16.30 -3.01 -1.48
CA ILE A 105 -15.84 -4.41 -1.38
C ILE A 105 -15.96 -5.14 -2.73
N VAL A 106 -17.02 -4.89 -3.49
CA VAL A 106 -17.18 -5.44 -4.84
C VAL A 106 -16.11 -4.88 -5.78
N GLN A 107 -15.76 -3.59 -5.64
CA GLN A 107 -14.79 -2.91 -6.49
C GLN A 107 -13.33 -3.16 -6.11
N ARG A 108 -13.01 -3.44 -4.84
CA ARG A 108 -11.63 -3.66 -4.41
C ARG A 108 -11.06 -4.93 -5.04
N ASN A 109 -9.96 -4.79 -5.77
CA ASN A 109 -9.17 -5.92 -6.25
C ASN A 109 -8.30 -6.45 -5.10
N ALA A 110 -8.76 -7.49 -4.38
CA ALA A 110 -7.98 -8.14 -3.33
C ALA A 110 -6.91 -9.08 -3.91
N PHE A 111 -5.86 -8.50 -4.52
CA PHE A 111 -4.68 -9.25 -4.92
C PHE A 111 -3.78 -9.48 -3.70
N LEU A 112 -3.75 -10.71 -3.21
CA LEU A 112 -2.77 -11.12 -2.19
C LEU A 112 -1.51 -11.63 -2.88
N GLU A 113 -0.39 -10.94 -2.66
CA GLU A 113 0.94 -11.38 -3.09
C GLU A 113 1.84 -11.56 -1.88
N PHE A 114 2.56 -12.67 -1.84
CA PHE A 114 3.62 -12.90 -0.87
C PHE A 114 4.95 -12.49 -1.48
N LYS A 115 5.62 -11.51 -0.87
CA LYS A 115 6.95 -11.06 -1.27
C LYS A 115 7.97 -11.37 -0.18
N LEU A 116 9.21 -11.63 -0.60
CA LEU A 116 10.32 -11.78 0.33
C LEU A 116 10.75 -10.41 0.83
N VAL A 117 10.96 -10.28 2.13
CA VAL A 117 11.58 -9.09 2.73
C VAL A 117 13.09 -9.25 2.60
N LEU A 118 13.75 -8.23 2.05
CA LEU A 118 15.19 -8.22 1.85
C LEU A 118 15.88 -7.34 2.90
N PRO A 119 17.12 -7.64 3.30
CA PRO A 119 17.89 -6.79 4.20
C PRO A 119 18.11 -5.39 3.62
N THR A 120 18.14 -4.38 4.49
CA THR A 120 18.44 -2.99 4.10
C THR A 120 19.89 -2.79 3.63
N THR A 121 20.80 -3.71 3.98
CA THR A 121 22.21 -3.69 3.56
C THR A 121 22.38 -3.77 2.05
N ASP A 122 21.47 -4.47 1.37
CA ASP A 122 21.53 -4.69 -0.07
C ASP A 122 21.12 -3.42 -0.84
N MET A 123 20.47 -2.49 -0.16
CA MET A 123 20.01 -1.22 -0.71
C MET A 123 21.07 -0.12 -0.62
N THR A 124 22.11 -0.24 0.23
CA THR A 124 23.10 0.84 0.47
C THR A 124 23.72 1.38 -0.82
N ALA A 125 24.20 0.50 -1.71
CA ALA A 125 24.78 0.91 -2.98
C ALA A 125 23.75 1.44 -4.00
N ALA A 126 22.46 1.13 -3.81
CA ALA A 126 21.38 1.72 -4.59
C ALA A 126 20.97 3.09 -4.06
N LEU A 127 20.98 3.32 -2.75
CA LEU A 127 20.66 4.61 -2.14
C LEU A 127 21.55 5.72 -2.68
N SER A 128 22.87 5.52 -2.73
CA SER A 128 23.79 6.53 -3.30
C SER A 128 23.53 6.81 -4.79
N ARG A 129 23.05 5.81 -5.54
CA ARG A 129 22.65 6.00 -6.95
C ARG A 129 21.32 6.76 -7.06
N ILE A 130 20.38 6.49 -6.15
CA ILE A 130 19.11 7.21 -6.06
C ILE A 130 19.37 8.68 -5.72
N ASP A 131 20.19 8.96 -4.71
CA ASP A 131 20.55 10.32 -4.30
C ASP A 131 21.09 11.14 -5.49
N ARG A 132 22.07 10.59 -6.21
CA ARG A 132 22.59 11.23 -7.44
C ARG A 132 21.52 11.43 -8.52
N SER A 133 20.61 10.46 -8.69
CA SER A 133 19.52 10.59 -9.67
C SER A 133 18.51 11.68 -9.29
N VAL A 134 18.23 11.86 -7.99
CA VAL A 134 17.38 12.94 -7.47
C VAL A 134 18.04 14.30 -7.71
N VAL A 135 19.35 14.41 -7.41
CA VAL A 135 20.12 15.64 -7.66
C VAL A 135 20.16 15.98 -9.15
N ALA A 136 20.40 14.99 -10.01
CA ALA A 136 20.40 15.19 -11.45
C ALA A 136 19.04 15.61 -12.01
N ALA A 137 17.94 15.09 -11.45
CA ALA A 137 16.58 15.38 -11.93
C ALA A 137 16.06 16.75 -11.47
N LEU A 138 16.28 17.11 -10.19
CA LEU A 138 15.71 18.32 -9.59
C LEU A 138 16.65 19.53 -9.65
N GLY A 139 17.95 19.29 -9.82
CA GLY A 139 18.97 20.30 -9.67
C GLY A 139 19.18 20.71 -8.21
N ILE A 140 20.38 21.22 -7.92
CA ILE A 140 20.83 21.59 -6.57
C ILE A 140 19.95 22.70 -5.97
N ASP A 141 19.53 23.68 -6.77
CA ASP A 141 18.75 24.83 -6.28
C ASP A 141 17.38 24.42 -5.73
N SER A 142 16.73 23.44 -6.36
CA SER A 142 15.45 22.90 -5.91
C SER A 142 15.60 22.12 -4.60
N ILE A 143 16.68 21.35 -4.47
CA ILE A 143 16.99 20.56 -3.26
C ILE A 143 17.27 21.49 -2.07
N ARG A 144 18.02 22.57 -2.32
CA ARG A 144 18.26 23.61 -1.32
C ARG A 144 16.99 24.35 -0.93
N ALA A 145 16.10 24.62 -1.89
CA ALA A 145 14.79 25.21 -1.60
C ALA A 145 13.89 24.29 -0.75
N LEU A 146 14.05 22.96 -0.87
CA LEU A 146 13.45 21.98 0.03
C LEU A 146 14.17 21.89 1.40
N GLY A 147 15.26 22.64 1.62
CA GLY A 147 16.03 22.65 2.87
C GLY A 147 16.79 21.34 3.11
N ARG A 148 17.19 20.63 2.04
CA ARG A 148 17.66 19.23 2.13
C ARG A 148 19.16 19.02 1.88
N ASP A 149 19.95 20.08 1.88
CA ASP A 149 21.41 20.00 1.82
C ASP A 149 21.95 19.42 3.16
N VAL A 150 21.97 18.09 3.30
CA VAL A 150 22.68 17.45 4.42
C VAL A 150 24.14 17.31 4.02
N VAL A 151 24.97 18.20 4.57
CA VAL A 151 26.43 18.03 4.63
C VAL A 151 26.71 16.85 5.57
N ALA A 152 27.18 15.73 5.01
CA ALA A 152 27.73 14.64 5.80
C ALA A 152 29.22 14.92 6.07
N ASP A 153 29.52 15.13 7.36
CA ASP A 153 30.82 15.12 8.05
C ASP A 153 31.85 16.21 7.68
N ASP A 154 31.68 17.38 8.29
CA ASP A 154 32.82 18.17 8.75
C ASP A 154 32.89 17.92 10.27
N GLN A 155 33.60 16.88 10.71
CA GLN A 155 34.14 16.89 12.06
C GLN A 155 35.18 18.02 12.06
N PRO A 156 34.96 19.17 12.73
CA PRO A 156 36.08 20.08 12.91
C PRO A 156 37.08 19.34 13.78
N GLU A 157 38.33 19.33 13.35
CA GLU A 157 39.48 18.84 14.10
C GLU A 157 39.55 19.51 15.49
N ILE A 158 38.86 18.97 16.49
CA ILE A 158 39.01 19.39 17.90
C ILE A 158 40.39 18.96 18.44
N VAL A 159 41.16 18.20 17.66
CA VAL A 159 42.46 17.66 18.05
C VAL A 159 43.61 18.65 17.80
N ASP A 160 43.48 19.59 16.85
CA ASP A 160 44.59 20.49 16.48
C ASP A 160 44.70 21.73 17.40
N LEU A 161 43.60 22.10 18.07
CA LEU A 161 43.58 23.16 19.09
C LEU A 161 43.97 22.68 20.50
N LEU A 162 44.03 21.37 20.74
CA LEU A 162 44.40 20.82 22.06
C LEU A 162 45.92 20.66 22.24
N PHE A 163 46.70 20.68 21.15
CA PHE A 163 48.15 20.50 21.17
C PHE A 163 48.95 21.67 20.59
N GLY A 164 48.31 22.72 20.07
CA GLY A 164 48.98 23.90 19.52
C GLY A 164 49.25 25.00 20.55
N GLY A 165 50.31 24.87 21.36
CA GLY A 165 50.89 26.05 22.03
C GLY A 165 51.76 25.78 23.27
N GLY A 166 53.09 25.76 23.09
CA GLY A 166 54.06 26.06 24.15
C GLY A 166 55.31 25.17 24.18
N ASP A 167 56.44 25.76 23.76
CA ASP A 167 57.83 25.28 23.86
C ASP A 167 58.17 24.47 25.14
N THR A 168 59.02 23.43 25.04
CA THR A 168 60.48 23.51 25.32
C THR A 168 61.10 22.09 25.41
N ALA A 169 62.13 21.84 24.57
CA ALA A 169 63.29 20.92 24.72
C ALA A 169 63.13 19.51 25.34
N VAL A 170 63.44 18.44 24.58
CA VAL A 170 64.60 17.53 24.81
C VAL A 170 65.00 16.81 23.50
N SER A 171 66.30 16.62 23.32
CA SER A 171 67.01 16.02 22.18
C SER A 171 66.78 14.52 21.92
N ALA A 172 67.14 14.16 20.68
CA ALA A 172 67.71 12.89 20.18
C ALA A 172 66.80 11.64 20.14
N GLU A 173 66.49 11.13 18.94
CA GLU A 173 67.24 10.04 18.29
C GLU A 173 66.73 9.78 16.87
N GLN A 174 67.54 9.05 16.12
CA GLN A 174 67.52 8.81 14.68
C GLN A 174 66.49 7.74 14.28
N VAL A 175 66.00 7.77 13.02
CA VAL A 175 65.74 6.64 12.08
C VAL A 175 64.46 6.81 11.24
N ASP A 176 64.63 6.46 9.96
CA ASP A 176 63.69 6.17 8.88
C ASP A 176 62.99 7.32 8.13
N THR A 177 63.61 7.66 7.00
CA THR A 177 62.94 8.16 5.80
C THR A 177 62.00 7.09 5.26
N THR A 178 60.78 7.05 5.77
CA THR A 178 59.63 6.53 5.04
C THR A 178 59.00 7.72 4.33
N GLU A 179 58.91 7.64 3.00
CA GLU A 179 58.16 8.61 2.19
C GLU A 179 56.75 8.76 2.77
N VAL A 180 56.50 9.91 3.40
CA VAL A 180 55.14 10.39 3.63
C VAL A 180 54.65 10.79 2.25
N VAL A 181 53.93 9.89 1.59
CA VAL A 181 53.05 10.25 0.50
C VAL A 181 51.99 11.15 1.14
N GLU A 182 52.13 12.46 0.99
CA GLU A 182 51.01 13.38 1.13
C GLU A 182 49.96 12.93 0.10
N GLU A 183 49.00 12.16 0.58
CA GLU A 183 47.80 11.83 -0.18
C GLU A 183 47.03 13.14 -0.32
N VAL A 184 47.20 13.81 -1.46
CA VAL A 184 46.39 14.95 -1.85
C VAL A 184 44.93 14.47 -1.74
N PRO A 185 44.07 15.11 -0.91
CA PRO A 185 42.67 14.74 -0.87
C PRO A 185 42.16 14.88 -2.30
N GLU A 186 41.64 13.79 -2.88
CA GLU A 186 40.89 13.90 -4.12
C GLU A 186 39.79 14.93 -3.82
N GLU A 187 39.75 16.04 -4.58
CA GLU A 187 38.63 16.99 -4.51
C GLU A 187 37.39 16.21 -4.96
N GLU A 188 36.72 15.55 -4.01
CA GLU A 188 35.44 14.87 -4.25
C GLU A 188 34.49 15.93 -4.81
N ASP A 189 33.87 15.62 -5.95
CA ASP A 189 32.91 16.52 -6.59
C ASP A 189 31.87 16.92 -5.52
N PRO A 190 31.63 18.21 -5.23
CA PRO A 190 30.68 18.62 -4.21
C PRO A 190 29.25 18.11 -4.45
N LEU A 191 28.97 17.55 -5.63
CA LEU A 191 27.75 16.80 -5.94
C LEU A 191 27.65 15.42 -5.27
N ASP A 192 28.77 14.76 -4.94
CA ASP A 192 28.77 13.39 -4.38
C ASP A 192 28.32 13.33 -2.91
N ASN A 193 28.38 14.45 -2.17
CA ASN A 193 27.97 14.52 -0.77
C ASN A 193 26.50 14.85 -0.54
N LEU A 194 25.71 15.10 -1.58
CA LEU A 194 24.29 15.38 -1.45
C LEU A 194 23.49 14.08 -1.31
N GLN A 195 22.82 13.91 -0.17
CA GLN A 195 22.01 12.74 0.18
C GLN A 195 20.51 13.08 0.36
N PRO A 196 19.80 13.63 -0.64
CA PRO A 196 18.45 14.14 -0.46
C PRO A 196 17.41 13.06 -0.14
N PHE A 197 17.59 11.83 -0.63
CA PHE A 197 16.67 10.71 -0.43
C PHE A 197 17.09 9.87 0.77
N SER A 198 18.35 9.42 0.83
CA SER A 198 18.82 8.50 1.88
C SER A 198 18.75 9.09 3.28
N SER A 199 18.94 10.41 3.42
CA SER A 199 18.82 11.09 4.72
C SER A 199 17.39 11.11 5.29
N LEU A 200 16.36 10.80 4.48
CA LEU A 200 14.96 10.65 4.94
C LEU A 200 14.68 9.25 5.50
N LEU A 201 15.60 8.31 5.31
CA LEU A 201 15.43 6.92 5.70
C LEU A 201 16.12 6.67 7.05
N ASN A 202 15.33 6.43 8.09
CA ASN A 202 15.86 5.92 9.36
C ASN A 202 15.79 4.39 9.36
N LEU A 203 16.76 3.71 9.99
CA LEU A 203 16.66 2.25 10.12
C LEU A 203 15.48 1.87 11.03
N GLY A 204 14.66 0.94 10.54
CA GLY A 204 13.57 0.36 11.31
C GLY A 204 14.05 -0.67 12.33
N ASP A 205 13.15 -1.00 13.25
CA ASP A 205 13.32 -2.07 14.25
C ASP A 205 13.07 -3.46 13.66
N VAL A 206 12.36 -3.55 12.54
CA VAL A 206 12.12 -4.78 11.79
C VAL A 206 13.15 -4.91 10.66
N PRO A 207 13.79 -6.09 10.46
CA PRO A 207 14.68 -6.31 9.34
C PRO A 207 14.01 -6.01 7.99
N GLY A 208 14.74 -5.31 7.12
CA GLY A 208 14.25 -4.94 5.79
C GLY A 208 13.28 -3.76 5.78
N THR A 209 13.25 -2.96 6.86
CA THR A 209 12.41 -1.76 6.95
C THR A 209 13.21 -0.49 7.19
N TYR A 210 12.73 0.59 6.57
CA TYR A 210 13.07 1.95 6.93
C TYR A 210 11.88 2.62 7.61
N LEU A 211 12.16 3.58 8.48
CA LEU A 211 11.21 4.46 9.15
C LEU A 211 11.33 5.85 8.54
N ILE A 212 10.25 6.33 7.94
CA ILE A 212 10.15 7.67 7.36
C ILE A 212 9.22 8.48 8.24
N ALA A 213 9.59 9.71 8.60
CA ALA A 213 8.70 10.58 9.35
C ALA A 213 7.45 10.88 8.51
N ILE A 214 6.27 10.92 9.14
CA ILE A 214 5.01 11.11 8.41
C ILE A 214 4.98 12.43 7.61
N GLU A 215 5.70 13.44 8.10
CA GLU A 215 5.93 14.73 7.44
C GLU A 215 6.71 14.62 6.12
N ASP A 216 7.57 13.61 6.00
CA ASP A 216 8.45 13.36 4.85
C ASP A 216 7.87 12.35 3.84
N GLU A 217 6.79 11.63 4.19
CA GLU A 217 6.11 10.67 3.31
C GLU A 217 5.84 11.23 1.90
N PRO A 218 5.22 12.42 1.73
CA PRO A 218 4.92 12.92 0.39
C PRO A 218 6.18 13.23 -0.43
N THR A 219 7.26 13.65 0.22
CA THR A 219 8.55 13.92 -0.43
C THR A 219 9.21 12.62 -0.89
N VAL A 220 9.21 11.58 -0.05
CA VAL A 220 9.72 10.26 -0.42
C VAL A 220 8.89 9.66 -1.54
N GLN A 221 7.56 9.77 -1.48
CA GLN A 221 6.67 9.30 -2.56
C GLN A 221 6.96 10.01 -3.87
N LEU A 222 7.14 11.34 -3.84
CA LEU A 222 7.52 12.12 -5.02
C LEU A 222 8.83 11.62 -5.64
N PHE A 223 9.85 11.36 -4.82
CA PHE A 223 11.13 10.83 -5.31
C PHE A 223 10.97 9.41 -5.87
N LEU A 224 10.19 8.54 -5.22
CA LEU A 224 9.93 7.20 -5.72
C LEU A 224 9.14 7.20 -7.03
N ASP A 225 8.30 8.18 -7.29
CA ASP A 225 7.52 8.28 -8.53
C ASP A 225 8.35 8.81 -9.72
N MET A 226 9.58 9.29 -9.49
CA MET A 226 10.48 9.76 -10.57
C MET A 226 11.03 8.60 -11.39
N ASP A 227 10.98 8.74 -12.72
CA ASP A 227 11.51 7.77 -13.67
C ASP A 227 13.02 7.52 -13.49
N GLU A 228 13.78 8.57 -13.18
CA GLU A 228 15.22 8.52 -12.92
C GLU A 228 15.54 7.64 -11.69
N VAL A 229 14.76 7.80 -10.62
CA VAL A 229 14.89 7.03 -9.38
C VAL A 229 14.46 5.58 -9.58
N GLN A 230 13.37 5.34 -10.31
CA GLN A 230 12.92 4.00 -10.67
C GLN A 230 13.96 3.21 -11.48
N ARG A 231 14.76 3.90 -12.32
CA ARG A 231 15.88 3.29 -13.04
C ARG A 231 17.10 3.03 -12.16
N ALA A 232 17.30 3.83 -11.11
CA ALA A 232 18.39 3.65 -10.16
C ALA A 232 18.17 2.48 -9.20
N LEU A 233 16.91 2.13 -8.91
CA LEU A 233 16.54 0.99 -8.06
C LEU A 233 17.05 -0.36 -8.62
N PRO A 234 17.45 -1.30 -7.75
CA PRO A 234 17.80 -2.66 -8.18
C PRO A 234 16.62 -3.34 -8.89
N ARG A 235 16.92 -4.11 -9.95
CA ARG A 235 15.87 -4.74 -10.78
C ARG A 235 15.08 -5.80 -10.04
N ASP A 236 15.69 -6.40 -9.03
CA ASP A 236 15.16 -7.47 -8.18
C ASP A 236 14.55 -6.94 -6.87
N GLN A 237 14.50 -5.61 -6.66
CA GLN A 237 14.00 -5.01 -5.42
C GLN A 237 12.90 -3.97 -5.67
N ALA A 238 12.04 -3.80 -4.68
CA ALA A 238 10.98 -2.80 -4.64
C ALA A 238 10.91 -2.19 -3.25
N LEU A 239 10.67 -0.88 -3.20
CA LEU A 239 10.30 -0.18 -1.98
C LEU A 239 8.78 -0.08 -1.92
N GLN A 240 8.16 -0.50 -0.81
CA GLN A 240 6.70 -0.44 -0.64
C GLN A 240 6.32 0.07 0.74
N TRP A 241 5.31 0.93 0.79
CA TRP A 241 4.79 1.47 2.04
C TRP A 241 4.04 0.40 2.85
N GLY A 242 4.30 0.39 4.16
CA GLY A 242 3.45 -0.28 5.13
C GLY A 242 2.21 0.54 5.45
N MET A 243 1.16 -0.12 5.92
CA MET A 243 -0.07 0.53 6.39
C MET A 243 0.02 0.96 7.86
N GLU A 244 1.02 0.47 8.59
CA GLU A 244 1.19 0.72 10.01
C GLU A 244 1.93 2.03 10.27
N LEU A 245 1.41 2.79 11.24
CA LEU A 245 2.02 4.00 11.76
C LEU A 245 2.64 3.72 13.13
N VAL A 246 3.88 4.13 13.31
CA VAL A 246 4.65 3.90 14.54
C VAL A 246 4.98 5.22 15.20
N GLY A 247 4.58 5.38 16.46
CA GLY A 247 4.98 6.52 17.27
C GLY A 247 6.36 6.32 17.89
N ARG A 248 7.29 7.26 17.69
CA ARG A 248 8.61 7.26 18.34
C ARG A 248 8.90 8.64 18.91
N GLY A 249 8.83 8.75 20.24
CA GLY A 249 8.91 10.03 20.93
C GLY A 249 7.73 10.93 20.59
N ALA A 250 8.00 12.16 20.15
CA ALA A 250 6.98 13.13 19.75
C ALA A 250 6.64 13.10 18.24
N ARG A 251 7.19 12.14 17.48
CA ARG A 251 6.98 12.04 16.03
C ARG A 251 6.36 10.70 15.64
N THR A 252 5.65 10.70 14.52
CA THR A 252 5.04 9.52 13.92
C THR A 252 5.80 9.15 12.66
N TYR A 253 6.03 7.86 12.48
CA TYR A 253 6.76 7.28 11.38
C TYR A 253 5.90 6.26 10.65
N LYS A 254 6.25 5.99 9.40
CA LYS A 254 5.65 4.95 8.57
C LYS A 254 6.75 4.02 8.08
N TYR A 255 6.44 2.72 8.00
CA TYR A 255 7.38 1.74 7.46
C TYR A 255 7.45 1.83 5.94
N LEU A 256 8.68 1.77 5.42
CA LEU A 256 8.98 1.49 4.03
C LEU A 256 9.76 0.18 3.95
N TRP A 257 9.16 -0.80 3.30
CA TRP A 257 9.67 -2.16 3.19
C TRP A 257 10.55 -2.31 1.96
N VAL A 258 11.68 -3.00 2.13
CA VAL A 258 12.51 -3.49 1.03
C VAL A 258 12.05 -4.91 0.69
N LEU A 259 11.45 -5.07 -0.49
CA LEU A 259 10.85 -6.32 -0.93
C LEU A 259 11.52 -6.83 -2.21
N GLY A 260 11.65 -8.14 -2.33
CA GLY A 260 12.07 -8.79 -3.57
C GLY A 260 11.00 -8.68 -4.65
N LYS A 261 11.38 -8.28 -5.86
CA LYS A 261 10.54 -8.41 -7.06
C LYS A 261 10.62 -9.85 -7.57
N LYS A 262 9.47 -10.45 -7.86
CA LYS A 262 9.43 -11.76 -8.53
C LYS A 262 9.98 -11.59 -9.95
N ILE A 263 11.19 -12.12 -10.19
CA ILE A 263 11.72 -12.25 -11.54
C ILE A 263 10.79 -13.24 -12.25
N ARG A 264 10.11 -12.82 -13.32
CA ARG A 264 9.43 -13.77 -14.22
C ARG A 264 10.52 -14.74 -14.73
N SER A 265 10.49 -15.99 -14.25
CA SER A 265 11.19 -17.10 -14.91
C SER A 265 10.40 -17.52 -16.13
#